data_AF-A0A0A1VMS1-F1
#
_entry.id   AF-A0A0A1VMS1-F1
#
_cell.length_a   1.000
_cell.length_b   1.000
_cell.length_c   1.000
_cell.angle_alpha   90.00
_cell.angle_beta   90.00
_cell.angle_gamma   90.00
#
_symmetry.space_group_name_H-M   'P 1'
#
loop_
_entity.id
_entity.type
_entity.pdbx_description
1 polymer ?
#
loop_
_entity_poly.entity_id
_entity_poly.type
_entity_poly.pdbx_seq_one_letter_code
_entity_poly.pdbx_strand_id
1 'polypeptide(L)'
;MARTKHSSTLPLRHAACALALLAACTQVRAEATDPFVGALMPMAGKPGGSTCPLNWLPAEGQVLAIQQYPSLFSILGNAYGGNGTSTFALPDLRARVPVGAGAGPGLTPLDRAEAGGSATVTLLTSNLPAHQHGATAAAATHATPDPSRMLAQAQNAGVYAPGGSGSQVALGNSYPAGSGQPVPTISPYLSVIWCIAANGAFPPYP
;
A
#
# COMPACT_ATOMS: atom_id res chain seq x y z
N MET A 1 52.20 66.61 -50.40
CA MET A 1 50.95 66.72 -51.19
C MET A 1 50.11 65.47 -50.95
N ALA A 2 48.80 65.65 -50.76
CA ALA A 2 47.73 64.65 -50.60
C ALA A 2 47.65 63.82 -49.29
N ARG A 3 46.76 64.30 -48.41
CA ARG A 3 45.96 63.58 -47.41
C ARG A 3 44.99 62.60 -48.09
N THR A 4 44.69 61.45 -47.44
CA THR A 4 43.35 60.83 -47.27
C THR A 4 43.53 59.52 -46.47
N LYS A 5 43.30 59.45 -45.15
CA LYS A 5 42.07 59.37 -44.33
C LYS A 5 41.37 57.99 -44.28
N HIS A 6 41.22 57.51 -43.03
CA HIS A 6 40.22 56.57 -42.46
C HIS A 6 40.40 55.07 -42.72
N SER A 7 40.03 54.13 -41.84
CA SER A 7 39.78 54.07 -40.38
C SER A 7 39.41 52.61 -40.09
N SER A 8 39.91 52.04 -38.99
CA SER A 8 39.32 50.98 -38.16
C SER A 8 38.64 49.74 -38.81
N THR A 9 39.14 48.54 -38.51
CA THR A 9 38.48 47.54 -37.63
C THR A 9 39.19 46.17 -37.74
N LEU A 10 39.65 45.65 -36.60
CA LEU A 10 39.99 44.23 -36.36
C LEU A 10 38.78 43.34 -36.72
N PRO A 11 38.89 42.01 -37.02
CA PRO A 11 39.36 41.08 -35.99
C PRO A 11 39.86 39.67 -36.39
N LEU A 12 40.26 38.92 -35.37
CA LEU A 12 40.15 37.46 -35.23
C LEU A 12 40.76 36.61 -36.36
N ARG A 13 42.06 36.31 -36.24
CA ARG A 13 42.64 35.09 -36.82
C ARG A 13 43.40 34.38 -35.70
N HIS A 14 43.35 33.04 -35.70
CA HIS A 14 43.97 32.10 -34.75
C HIS A 14 43.11 31.56 -33.59
N ALA A 15 41.78 31.52 -33.74
CA ALA A 15 40.93 30.59 -32.99
C ALA A 15 40.48 29.44 -33.91
N ALA A 16 41.40 28.55 -34.28
CA ALA A 16 41.12 27.44 -35.19
C ALA A 16 42.06 26.24 -34.96
N CYS A 17 42.04 25.65 -33.75
CA CYS A 17 42.49 24.27 -33.51
C CYS A 17 42.17 23.83 -32.08
N ALA A 18 40.93 23.40 -31.83
CA ALA A 18 40.53 22.46 -30.76
C ALA A 18 39.01 22.18 -30.76
N LEU A 19 38.33 22.30 -31.91
CA LEU A 19 36.92 21.95 -32.03
C LEU A 19 36.78 20.60 -32.74
N ALA A 20 37.27 19.53 -32.10
CA ALA A 20 37.13 18.17 -32.61
C ALA A 20 37.29 17.12 -31.51
N LEU A 21 36.45 17.14 -30.45
CA LEU A 21 36.21 15.97 -29.58
C LEU A 21 35.06 16.21 -28.58
N LEU A 22 33.86 16.50 -29.07
CA LEU A 22 32.62 16.40 -28.27
C LEU A 22 31.45 15.89 -29.13
N ALA A 23 31.75 15.12 -30.17
CA ALA A 23 30.76 14.32 -30.87
C ALA A 23 30.60 12.98 -30.12
N ALA A 24 29.35 12.69 -29.77
CA ALA A 24 28.88 11.43 -29.17
C ALA A 24 29.30 11.18 -27.70
N CYS A 25 28.77 12.01 -26.79
CA CYS A 25 28.13 11.36 -25.66
C CYS A 25 26.94 10.61 -26.27
N THR A 26 27.16 9.34 -26.64
CA THR A 26 26.07 8.42 -26.89
C THR A 26 25.19 8.55 -25.67
N GLN A 27 24.00 9.12 -25.84
CA GLN A 27 22.92 8.83 -24.93
C GLN A 27 22.87 7.32 -24.94
N VAL A 28 23.37 6.68 -23.87
CA VAL A 28 23.01 5.32 -23.55
C VAL A 28 21.50 5.43 -23.35
N ARG A 29 20.76 5.34 -24.46
CA ARG A 29 19.37 4.92 -24.41
C ARG A 29 19.48 3.62 -23.65
N ALA A 30 18.98 3.60 -22.42
CA ALA A 30 18.67 2.34 -21.79
C ALA A 30 17.95 1.54 -22.87
N GLU A 31 18.55 0.43 -23.30
CA GLU A 31 17.90 -0.52 -24.20
C GLU A 31 16.84 -1.22 -23.33
N ALA A 32 15.84 -0.45 -22.90
CA ALA A 32 14.62 -0.99 -22.37
C ALA A 32 13.94 -1.58 -23.59
N THR A 33 14.09 -2.89 -23.78
CA THR A 33 13.20 -3.68 -24.62
C THR A 33 11.77 -3.20 -24.36
N ASP A 34 10.99 -2.99 -25.43
CA ASP A 34 9.61 -2.53 -25.28
C ASP A 34 8.88 -3.40 -24.25
N PRO A 35 8.22 -2.78 -23.24
CA PRO A 35 7.60 -3.56 -22.19
C PRO A 35 6.50 -4.42 -22.77
N PHE A 36 6.22 -5.56 -22.14
CA PHE A 36 5.03 -6.30 -22.51
C PHE A 36 3.78 -5.49 -22.15
N VAL A 37 2.86 -5.35 -23.10
CA VAL A 37 1.57 -4.66 -22.84
C VAL A 37 0.89 -5.34 -21.65
N GLY A 38 0.34 -4.55 -20.73
CA GLY A 38 -0.29 -5.04 -19.50
C GLY A 38 0.67 -5.36 -18.36
N ALA A 39 2.00 -5.25 -18.55
CA ALA A 39 2.95 -5.38 -17.46
C ALA A 39 2.73 -4.29 -16.39
N LEU A 40 2.93 -4.65 -15.12
CA LEU A 40 2.86 -3.74 -13.99
C LEU A 40 4.28 -3.42 -13.48
N MET A 41 4.52 -2.15 -13.20
CA MET A 41 5.80 -1.67 -12.68
C MET A 41 5.55 -0.74 -11.47
N PRO A 42 6.16 -1.02 -10.31
CA PRO A 42 6.18 -0.08 -9.21
C PRO A 42 7.17 1.06 -9.50
N MET A 43 6.74 2.29 -9.25
CA MET A 43 7.51 3.51 -9.49
C MET A 43 7.45 4.41 -8.25
N ALA A 44 8.60 4.98 -7.86
CA ALA A 44 8.65 5.94 -6.75
C ALA A 44 7.82 7.22 -7.03
N GLY A 45 7.56 7.53 -8.31
CA GLY A 45 6.78 8.68 -8.74
C GLY A 45 7.51 10.01 -8.58
N LYS A 46 6.86 11.10 -8.99
CA LYS A 46 7.30 12.47 -8.73
C LYS A 46 6.57 12.99 -7.49
N PRO A 47 7.19 13.85 -6.66
CA PRO A 47 6.46 14.57 -5.62
C PRO A 47 5.22 15.28 -6.20
N GLY A 48 4.04 14.99 -5.65
CA GLY A 48 2.79 15.65 -6.00
C GLY A 48 2.03 15.10 -7.21
N GLY A 49 2.39 13.95 -7.79
CA GLY A 49 1.56 13.34 -8.84
C GLY A 49 2.05 12.01 -9.39
N SER A 50 1.16 11.33 -10.11
CA SER A 50 1.44 10.09 -10.83
C SER A 50 2.33 10.36 -12.04
N THR A 51 3.59 9.90 -11.97
CA THR A 51 4.54 10.02 -13.09
C THR A 51 4.91 8.62 -13.56
N CYS A 52 4.12 8.13 -14.51
CA CYS A 52 4.47 6.94 -15.26
C CYS A 52 5.35 7.33 -16.47
N PRO A 53 6.31 6.48 -16.87
CA PRO A 53 7.11 6.72 -18.07
C PRO A 53 6.25 6.79 -19.34
N LEU A 54 6.84 7.24 -20.44
CA LEU A 54 6.19 7.17 -21.75
C LEU A 54 5.74 5.73 -22.05
N ASN A 55 4.54 5.57 -22.62
CA ASN A 55 3.87 4.29 -22.88
C ASN A 55 3.30 3.58 -21.64
N TRP A 56 3.39 4.18 -20.47
CA TRP A 56 2.79 3.66 -19.24
C TRP A 56 1.67 4.58 -18.75
N LEU A 57 0.67 3.99 -18.13
CA LEU A 57 -0.44 4.71 -17.50
C LEU A 57 -0.51 4.37 -16.01
N PRO A 58 -0.99 5.29 -15.16
CA PRO A 58 -1.30 4.97 -13.77
C PRO A 58 -2.32 3.83 -13.67
N ALA A 59 -2.07 2.84 -12.81
CA ALA A 59 -3.05 1.82 -12.46
C ALA A 59 -3.97 2.34 -11.34
N GLU A 60 -4.79 3.35 -11.68
CA GLU A 60 -5.68 4.07 -10.75
C GLU A 60 -7.18 3.84 -11.06
N GLY A 61 -7.52 2.79 -11.81
CA GLY A 61 -8.90 2.46 -12.13
C GLY A 61 -9.55 3.29 -13.24
N GLN A 62 -8.77 4.08 -14.01
CA GLN A 62 -9.36 4.87 -15.08
C GLN A 62 -10.02 4.00 -16.16
N VAL A 63 -11.13 4.51 -16.71
CA VAL A 63 -11.82 3.92 -17.86
C VAL A 63 -11.21 4.47 -19.15
N LEU A 64 -10.79 3.58 -20.04
CA LEU A 64 -10.16 3.87 -21.31
C LEU A 64 -11.03 3.42 -22.48
N ALA A 65 -10.87 4.10 -23.62
CA ALA A 65 -11.50 3.68 -24.87
C ALA A 65 -10.73 2.53 -25.51
N ILE A 66 -11.44 1.45 -25.89
CA ILE A 66 -10.85 0.28 -26.56
C ILE A 66 -10.15 0.69 -27.86
N GLN A 67 -10.73 1.63 -28.60
CA GLN A 67 -10.17 2.13 -29.87
C GLN A 67 -8.79 2.79 -29.71
N GLN A 68 -8.47 3.31 -28.52
CA GLN A 68 -7.17 3.93 -28.25
C GLN A 68 -6.12 2.91 -27.76
N TYR A 69 -6.55 1.84 -27.10
CA TYR A 69 -5.67 0.83 -26.49
C TYR A 69 -6.14 -0.60 -26.78
N PRO A 70 -6.25 -1.01 -28.06
CA PRO A 70 -6.83 -2.30 -28.42
C PRO A 70 -5.98 -3.49 -27.95
N SER A 71 -4.65 -3.34 -27.96
CA SER A 71 -3.71 -4.36 -27.45
C SER A 71 -3.89 -4.58 -25.95
N LEU A 72 -4.00 -3.50 -25.16
CA LEU A 72 -4.21 -3.60 -23.72
C LEU A 72 -5.57 -4.23 -23.39
N PHE A 73 -6.63 -3.86 -24.12
CA PHE A 73 -7.95 -4.47 -23.96
C PHE A 73 -7.92 -5.98 -24.24
N SER A 74 -7.17 -6.43 -25.26
CA SER A 74 -7.11 -7.87 -25.57
C SER A 74 -6.48 -8.73 -24.46
N ILE A 75 -5.72 -8.12 -23.54
CA ILE A 75 -5.10 -8.78 -22.39
C ILE A 75 -6.01 -8.67 -21.15
N LEU A 76 -6.48 -7.47 -20.84
CA LEU A 76 -7.25 -7.22 -19.61
C LEU A 76 -8.72 -7.61 -19.74
N GLY A 77 -9.28 -7.52 -20.95
CA GLY A 77 -10.71 -7.56 -21.21
C GLY A 77 -11.43 -6.45 -20.44
N ASN A 78 -12.61 -6.78 -19.91
CA ASN A 78 -13.40 -5.91 -19.03
C ASN A 78 -13.33 -6.32 -17.55
N ALA A 79 -12.31 -7.10 -17.15
CA ALA A 79 -12.23 -7.68 -15.82
C ALA A 79 -12.22 -6.65 -14.68
N TYR A 80 -11.69 -5.45 -14.94
CA TYR A 80 -11.61 -4.36 -13.96
C TYR A 80 -12.73 -3.32 -14.11
N GLY A 81 -13.67 -3.52 -15.06
CA GLY A 81 -14.78 -2.61 -15.36
C GLY A 81 -14.82 -2.12 -16.81
N GLY A 82 -15.69 -1.14 -17.06
CA GLY A 82 -16.05 -0.69 -18.42
C GLY A 82 -17.17 -1.53 -19.03
N ASN A 83 -17.58 -1.19 -20.25
CA ASN A 83 -18.71 -1.87 -20.92
C ASN A 83 -18.29 -3.06 -21.80
N GLY A 84 -16.99 -3.28 -21.99
CA GLY A 84 -16.43 -4.38 -22.79
C GLY A 84 -16.68 -4.27 -24.30
N THR A 85 -17.29 -3.18 -24.78
CA THR A 85 -17.62 -2.97 -26.21
C THR A 85 -16.96 -1.73 -26.78
N SER A 86 -16.97 -0.61 -26.04
CA SER A 86 -16.26 0.62 -26.39
C SER A 86 -15.24 1.05 -25.33
N THR A 87 -15.40 0.58 -24.08
CA THR A 87 -14.55 0.95 -22.96
C THR A 87 -14.17 -0.24 -22.07
N PHE A 88 -13.03 -0.10 -21.40
CA PHE A 88 -12.54 -1.01 -20.37
C PHE A 88 -11.85 -0.21 -19.26
N ALA A 89 -11.71 -0.78 -18.08
CA ALA A 89 -11.01 -0.13 -16.97
C ALA A 89 -9.64 -0.77 -16.71
N LEU A 90 -8.72 0.02 -16.16
CA LEU A 90 -7.46 -0.47 -15.61
C LEU A 90 -7.68 -1.01 -14.18
N PRO A 91 -6.73 -1.80 -13.64
CA PRO A 91 -6.69 -2.07 -12.21
C PRO A 91 -6.63 -0.77 -11.40
N ASP A 92 -7.32 -0.72 -10.26
CA ASP A 92 -7.14 0.31 -9.25
C ASP A 92 -6.24 -0.24 -8.15
N LEU A 93 -4.99 0.23 -8.09
CA LEU A 93 -4.00 -0.18 -7.09
C LEU A 93 -3.75 0.89 -6.02
N ARG A 94 -4.58 1.93 -5.98
CA ARG A 94 -4.49 2.94 -4.91
C ARG A 94 -4.93 2.34 -3.59
N ALA A 95 -4.08 2.50 -2.56
CA ALA A 95 -4.28 1.93 -1.23
C ALA A 95 -4.53 0.40 -1.22
N ARG A 96 -4.00 -0.31 -2.22
CA ARG A 96 -4.15 -1.76 -2.38
C ARG A 96 -2.79 -2.41 -2.60
N VAL A 97 -2.69 -3.67 -2.17
CA VAL A 97 -1.52 -4.52 -2.39
C VAL A 97 -1.89 -5.54 -3.46
N PRO A 98 -1.13 -5.64 -4.58
CA PRO A 98 -1.34 -6.71 -5.55
C PRO A 98 -1.08 -8.08 -4.91
N VAL A 99 -1.97 -9.03 -5.16
CA VAL A 99 -1.83 -10.43 -4.73
C VAL A 99 -1.85 -11.31 -5.98
N GLY A 100 -1.03 -12.36 -5.99
CA GLY A 100 -1.00 -13.31 -7.09
C GLY A 100 -2.33 -14.06 -7.21
N ALA A 101 -2.89 -14.09 -8.41
CA ALA A 101 -4.06 -14.91 -8.73
C ALA A 101 -3.67 -16.39 -8.90
N GLY A 102 -4.61 -17.29 -8.62
CA GLY A 102 -4.46 -18.73 -8.81
C GLY A 102 -4.86 -19.54 -7.57
N ALA A 103 -4.79 -20.85 -7.73
CA ALA A 103 -4.97 -21.82 -6.66
C ALA A 103 -3.67 -22.63 -6.50
N GLY A 104 -3.26 -22.85 -5.26
CA GLY A 104 -2.12 -23.70 -4.91
C GLY A 104 -2.41 -24.52 -3.66
N PRO A 105 -1.71 -25.64 -3.42
CA PRO A 105 -1.92 -26.45 -2.22
C PRO A 105 -1.75 -25.62 -0.94
N GLY A 106 -2.79 -25.56 -0.11
CA GLY A 106 -2.79 -24.78 1.13
C GLY A 106 -2.94 -23.27 0.95
N LEU A 107 -3.20 -22.78 -0.26
CA LEU A 107 -3.48 -21.37 -0.55
C LEU A 107 -4.99 -21.15 -0.73
N THR A 108 -5.46 -19.97 -0.32
CA THR A 108 -6.78 -19.48 -0.71
C THR A 108 -6.78 -19.22 -2.23
N PRO A 109 -7.68 -19.85 -3.00
CA PRO A 109 -7.84 -19.54 -4.42
C PRO A 109 -8.26 -18.08 -4.60
N LEU A 110 -7.59 -17.37 -5.51
CA LEU A 110 -7.94 -15.99 -5.87
C LEU A 110 -8.08 -15.88 -7.38
N ASP A 111 -9.21 -15.34 -7.84
CA ASP A 111 -9.44 -15.10 -9.25
C ASP A 111 -8.76 -13.81 -9.73
N ARG A 112 -8.50 -13.73 -11.04
CA ARG A 112 -7.97 -12.49 -11.64
C ARG A 112 -8.99 -11.36 -11.45
N ALA A 113 -8.50 -10.20 -11.02
CA ALA A 113 -9.30 -9.00 -10.73
C ALA A 113 -10.24 -9.13 -9.52
N GLU A 114 -10.15 -10.21 -8.75
CA GLU A 114 -10.82 -10.30 -7.45
C GLU A 114 -10.26 -9.24 -6.49
N ALA A 115 -11.16 -8.52 -5.82
CA ALA A 115 -10.81 -7.54 -4.80
C ALA A 115 -11.26 -8.04 -3.43
N GLY A 116 -10.35 -7.99 -2.46
CA GLY A 116 -10.63 -8.41 -1.08
C GLY A 116 -9.79 -7.65 -0.06
N GLY A 117 -9.91 -8.08 1.20
CA GLY A 117 -9.25 -7.46 2.35
C GLY A 117 -10.00 -6.26 2.93
N SER A 118 -9.54 -5.79 4.09
CA SER A 118 -10.05 -4.59 4.76
C SER A 118 -8.91 -3.82 5.41
N ALA A 119 -8.97 -2.49 5.35
CA ALA A 119 -8.02 -1.58 5.99
C ALA A 119 -8.24 -1.47 7.51
N THR A 120 -9.44 -1.80 7.98
CA THR A 120 -9.80 -1.80 9.39
C THR A 120 -10.65 -3.03 9.73
N VAL A 121 -10.56 -3.49 10.97
CA VAL A 121 -11.44 -4.53 11.51
C VAL A 121 -12.06 -4.04 12.81
N THR A 122 -13.37 -4.19 12.95
CA THR A 122 -14.04 -3.94 14.23
C THR A 122 -13.93 -5.18 15.09
N LEU A 123 -13.33 -5.05 16.27
CA LEU A 123 -13.26 -6.14 17.25
C LEU A 123 -14.62 -6.29 17.93
N LEU A 124 -15.32 -7.35 17.57
CA LEU A 124 -16.55 -7.78 18.22
C LEU A 124 -16.24 -8.84 19.26
N THR A 125 -17.10 -8.99 20.27
CA THR A 125 -16.99 -10.07 21.26
C THR A 125 -17.01 -11.46 20.61
N SER A 126 -17.70 -11.61 19.47
CA SER A 126 -17.68 -12.83 18.65
C SER A 126 -16.33 -13.11 17.98
N ASN A 127 -15.48 -12.09 17.82
CA ASN A 127 -14.20 -12.16 17.11
C ASN A 127 -13.01 -12.22 18.07
N LEU A 128 -13.27 -12.24 19.39
CA LEU A 128 -12.26 -12.38 20.43
C LEU A 128 -12.37 -13.77 21.06
N PRO A 129 -11.25 -14.40 21.45
CA PRO A 129 -11.29 -15.63 22.24
C PRO A 129 -12.12 -15.45 23.51
N ALA A 130 -13.02 -16.40 23.78
CA ALA A 130 -13.77 -16.45 25.02
C ALA A 130 -12.78 -16.56 26.19
N HIS A 131 -12.88 -15.64 27.14
CA HIS A 131 -12.07 -15.62 28.36
C HIS A 131 -12.95 -15.23 29.55
N GLN A 132 -12.56 -15.64 30.75
CA GLN A 132 -13.28 -15.36 31.98
C GLN A 132 -12.33 -14.76 33.01
N HIS A 133 -12.82 -13.82 33.82
CA HIS A 133 -12.11 -13.30 34.97
C HIS A 133 -12.74 -13.90 36.23
N GLY A 134 -12.02 -14.79 36.88
CA GLY A 134 -12.37 -15.26 38.22
C GLY A 134 -11.81 -14.29 39.26
N ALA A 135 -12.64 -13.86 40.21
CA ALA A 135 -12.16 -13.13 41.38
C ALA A 135 -12.62 -13.85 42.65
N THR A 136 -11.66 -14.13 43.54
CA THR A 136 -11.90 -14.71 44.85
C THR A 136 -11.68 -13.64 45.91
N ALA A 137 -12.69 -13.38 46.74
CA ALA A 137 -12.60 -12.44 47.86
C ALA A 137 -12.84 -13.16 49.20
N ALA A 138 -12.32 -12.58 50.28
CA ALA A 138 -12.64 -12.99 51.65
C ALA A 138 -13.99 -12.40 52.09
N ALA A 139 -14.58 -12.91 53.17
CA ALA A 139 -15.81 -12.37 53.73
C ALA A 139 -15.66 -10.89 54.09
N ALA A 140 -16.65 -10.08 53.71
CA ALA A 140 -16.64 -8.65 54.00
C ALA A 140 -16.65 -8.42 55.52
N THR A 141 -15.75 -7.57 56.01
CA THR A 141 -15.72 -7.13 57.41
C THR A 141 -16.59 -5.89 57.66
N HIS A 142 -17.17 -5.31 56.60
CA HIS A 142 -17.94 -4.07 56.62
C HIS A 142 -19.13 -4.15 55.66
N ALA A 143 -20.25 -3.50 56.00
CA ALA A 143 -21.49 -3.57 55.23
C ALA A 143 -21.52 -2.63 54.01
N THR A 144 -20.73 -1.55 54.00
CA THR A 144 -20.70 -0.56 52.92
C THR A 144 -19.28 -0.34 52.39
N PRO A 145 -19.06 -0.38 51.06
CA PRO A 145 -17.76 -0.05 50.46
C PRO A 145 -17.41 1.43 50.66
N ASP A 146 -16.19 1.70 51.13
CA ASP A 146 -15.61 3.05 51.21
C ASP A 146 -14.59 3.23 50.06
N PRO A 147 -14.48 4.41 49.42
CA PRO A 147 -13.54 4.66 48.32
C PRO A 147 -12.06 4.42 48.67
N SER A 148 -11.70 4.40 49.95
CA SER A 148 -10.36 4.13 50.47
C SER A 148 -10.14 2.67 50.90
N ARG A 149 -11.02 1.73 50.49
CA ARG A 149 -10.93 0.31 50.86
C ARG A 149 -10.93 -0.60 49.63
N MET A 150 -10.22 -1.72 49.75
CA MET A 150 -10.13 -2.78 48.73
C MET A 150 -10.99 -3.99 49.12
N LEU A 151 -11.51 -4.72 48.13
CA LEU A 151 -12.44 -5.86 48.30
C LEU A 151 -11.92 -6.99 49.21
N ALA A 152 -10.60 -7.14 49.29
CA ALA A 152 -9.92 -7.89 50.33
C ALA A 152 -8.53 -7.28 50.55
N GLN A 153 -8.17 -7.01 51.80
CA GLN A 153 -6.80 -6.67 52.16
C GLN A 153 -6.25 -7.84 52.97
N ALA A 154 -5.12 -8.42 52.54
CA ALA A 154 -4.42 -9.40 53.35
C ALA A 154 -3.88 -8.67 54.60
N GLN A 155 -4.61 -8.74 55.71
CA GLN A 155 -4.12 -8.23 56.99
C GLN A 155 -3.07 -9.23 57.51
N ASN A 156 -1.79 -8.89 57.37
CA ASN A 156 -0.64 -9.65 57.90
C ASN A 156 -0.42 -11.10 57.39
N ALA A 157 -0.69 -11.42 56.13
CA ALA A 157 -0.47 -12.78 55.61
C ALA A 157 0.51 -12.81 54.45
N GLY A 158 1.57 -13.62 54.57
CA GLY A 158 2.30 -14.14 53.42
C GLY A 158 1.31 -14.68 52.40
N VAL A 159 1.63 -14.48 51.13
CA VAL A 159 0.81 -14.71 49.93
C VAL A 159 0.22 -16.14 49.83
N TYR A 160 0.63 -17.05 50.72
CA TYR A 160 0.13 -18.42 50.84
C TYR A 160 -0.24 -18.73 52.30
N ALA A 161 -1.54 -18.89 52.57
CA ALA A 161 -2.04 -19.52 53.79
C ALA A 161 -2.59 -20.92 53.43
N PRO A 162 -2.41 -21.96 54.27
CA PRO A 162 -3.10 -23.24 54.10
C PRO A 162 -4.60 -22.97 54.10
N GLY A 163 -5.33 -23.50 53.11
CA GLY A 163 -6.73 -23.16 52.85
C GLY A 163 -7.61 -23.21 54.09
N GLY A 164 -8.12 -22.05 54.51
CA GLY A 164 -9.13 -21.92 55.56
C GLY A 164 -10.54 -21.98 54.96
N SER A 165 -11.50 -22.44 55.77
CA SER A 165 -12.93 -22.66 55.46
C SER A 165 -13.74 -21.37 55.25
N GLY A 166 -13.22 -20.41 54.49
CA GLY A 166 -13.98 -19.27 54.01
C GLY A 166 -14.78 -19.67 52.78
N SER A 167 -16.11 -19.54 52.84
CA SER A 167 -16.94 -19.71 51.65
C SER A 167 -16.57 -18.62 50.64
N GLN A 168 -15.88 -19.01 49.56
CA GLN A 168 -15.52 -18.09 48.49
C GLN A 168 -16.81 -17.59 47.84
N VAL A 169 -17.04 -16.28 47.88
CA VAL A 169 -18.18 -15.67 47.18
C VAL A 169 -17.71 -15.33 45.77
N ALA A 170 -18.32 -15.95 44.76
CA ALA A 170 -18.09 -15.56 43.38
C ALA A 170 -18.52 -14.10 43.20
N LEU A 171 -17.58 -13.22 42.87
CA LEU A 171 -17.93 -11.88 42.40
C LEU A 171 -18.57 -12.04 41.01
N GLY A 172 -19.73 -11.41 40.82
CA GLY A 172 -20.54 -11.54 39.61
C GLY A 172 -19.80 -11.20 38.32
N ASN A 173 -20.35 -11.69 37.20
CA ASN A 173 -19.73 -11.76 35.88
C ASN A 173 -19.03 -10.45 35.46
N SER A 174 -17.78 -10.57 35.01
CA SER A 174 -17.14 -9.55 34.18
C SER A 174 -17.85 -9.47 32.82
N TYR A 175 -18.36 -8.29 32.47
CA TYR A 175 -18.97 -8.06 31.17
C TYR A 175 -17.90 -7.87 30.09
N PRO A 176 -18.18 -8.20 28.82
CA PRO A 176 -17.25 -7.91 27.72
C PRO A 176 -16.94 -6.41 27.66
N ALA A 177 -15.66 -6.06 27.53
CA ALA A 177 -15.20 -4.70 27.32
C ALA A 177 -14.79 -4.49 25.85
N GLY A 178 -15.13 -3.33 25.30
CA GLY A 178 -14.79 -2.94 23.93
C GLY A 178 -15.81 -1.94 23.36
N SER A 179 -15.37 -0.75 22.97
CA SER A 179 -16.25 0.32 22.48
C SER A 179 -16.65 0.17 21.00
N GLY A 180 -16.50 -1.04 20.43
CA GLY A 180 -16.80 -1.34 19.02
C GLY A 180 -16.03 -0.49 18.01
N GLN A 181 -14.85 0.02 18.40
CA GLN A 181 -14.06 0.89 17.52
C GLN A 181 -13.27 0.06 16.51
N PRO A 182 -13.23 0.47 15.22
CA PRO A 182 -12.38 -0.16 14.22
C PRO A 182 -10.90 -0.01 14.58
N VAL A 183 -10.15 -1.10 14.41
CA VAL A 183 -8.69 -1.12 14.56
C VAL A 183 -8.06 -1.22 13.18
N PRO A 184 -7.04 -0.40 12.85
CA PRO A 184 -6.33 -0.52 11.57
C PRO A 184 -5.60 -1.86 11.48
N THR A 185 -5.75 -2.53 10.34
CA THR A 185 -5.09 -3.83 10.03
C THR A 185 -3.97 -3.66 9.01
N ILE A 186 -3.69 -2.43 8.59
CA ILE A 186 -2.63 -2.13 7.63
C ILE A 186 -1.28 -2.31 8.33
N SER A 187 -0.45 -3.21 7.79
CA SER A 187 0.95 -3.36 8.21
C SER A 187 1.77 -2.12 7.80
N PRO A 188 2.93 -1.85 8.42
CA PRO A 188 3.82 -0.78 7.96
C PRO A 188 4.08 -0.88 6.45
N TYR A 189 3.88 0.21 5.72
CA TYR A 189 3.99 0.25 4.26
C TYR A 189 4.72 1.50 3.77
N LEU A 190 5.37 1.36 2.61
CA LEU A 190 5.89 2.48 1.84
C LEU A 190 5.09 2.56 0.55
N SER A 191 4.38 3.66 0.35
CA SER A 191 3.56 3.84 -0.85
C SER A 191 4.43 4.14 -2.07
N VAL A 192 4.19 3.40 -3.15
CA VAL A 192 4.71 3.65 -4.50
C VAL A 192 3.54 3.73 -5.47
N ILE A 193 3.81 4.25 -6.66
CA ILE A 193 2.84 4.36 -7.74
C ILE A 193 2.93 3.12 -8.60
N TRP A 194 1.79 2.53 -8.94
CA TRP A 194 1.72 1.43 -9.89
C TRP A 194 1.43 1.96 -11.28
N CYS A 195 2.30 1.62 -12.23
CA CYS A 195 2.13 1.94 -13.63
C CYS A 195 1.86 0.65 -14.42
N ILE A 196 0.98 0.72 -15.41
CA ILE A 196 0.70 -0.36 -16.37
C ILE A 196 1.15 0.03 -17.76
N ALA A 197 1.83 -0.88 -18.46
CA ALA A 197 2.27 -0.66 -19.84
C ALA A 197 1.05 -0.61 -20.77
N ALA A 198 0.76 0.56 -21.30
CA ALA A 198 -0.36 0.78 -22.22
C ALA A 198 0.00 0.44 -23.67
N ASN A 199 1.27 0.57 -24.03
CA ASN A 199 1.83 0.20 -25.32
C ASN A 199 3.16 -0.54 -25.14
N GLY A 200 3.51 -1.41 -26.11
CA GLY A 200 4.75 -2.17 -26.10
C GLY A 200 4.62 -3.50 -26.85
N ALA A 201 5.51 -4.44 -26.58
CA ALA A 201 5.48 -5.77 -27.19
C ALA A 201 4.26 -6.55 -26.72
N PHE A 202 3.60 -7.26 -27.65
CA PHE A 202 2.52 -8.15 -27.26
C PHE A 202 3.11 -9.42 -26.62
N PRO A 203 2.63 -9.87 -25.44
CA PRO A 203 3.11 -11.11 -24.83
C PRO A 203 2.84 -12.30 -25.77
N PRO A 204 3.82 -13.18 -25.99
CA PRO A 204 3.55 -14.43 -26.71
C PRO A 204 2.62 -15.29 -25.85
N TYR A 205 1.43 -15.60 -26.35
CA TYR A 205 0.62 -16.66 -25.77
C TYR A 205 1.17 -18.02 -26.23
N PRO A 206 1.24 -19.03 -25.35
CA PRO A 206 1.47 -20.40 -25.78
C PRO A 206 0.30 -20.95 -26.61
#